data_AF-M0K432-F1
#
_entry.id   AF-M0K432-F1
#
_cell.length_a   1.000
_cell.length_b   1.000
_cell.length_c   1.000
_cell.angle_alpha   90.00
_cell.angle_beta   90.00
_cell.angle_gamma   90.00
#
_symmetry.space_group_name_H-M   'P 1'
#
loop_
_entity.id
_entity.type
_entity.pdbx_description
1 polymer ?
#
loop_
_entity_poly.entity_id
_entity_poly.type
_entity_poly.pdbx_seq_one_letter_code
_entity_poly.pdbx_strand_id
1 'polypeptide(L)'
;MSADQDASKCYDPTADEYYHGYGCTIVSTGSKIPIAAEFTESKQAPEETAMRVTRDALAVAKPMWMLGDSAYDTLDWHDHLL
;
A
#
# COMPACT_ATOMS: atom_id res chain seq x y z
N MET A 1 -9.73 -20.85 -27.64
CA MET A 1 -10.71 -20.76 -26.55
C MET A 1 -11.60 -19.57 -26.86
N SER A 2 -12.92 -19.77 -26.94
CA SER A 2 -13.88 -18.66 -27.11
C SER A 2 -13.83 -17.82 -25.83
N ALA A 3 -13.67 -16.50 -25.94
CA ALA A 3 -13.84 -15.61 -24.80
C ALA A 3 -15.27 -15.80 -24.24
N ASP A 4 -15.38 -15.84 -22.91
CA ASP A 4 -16.65 -15.91 -22.21
C ASP A 4 -17.45 -14.63 -22.50
N GLN A 5 -18.69 -14.75 -22.98
CA GLN A 5 -19.53 -13.61 -23.32
C GLN A 5 -19.93 -12.78 -22.09
N ASP A 6 -19.84 -13.35 -20.88
CA ASP A 6 -20.09 -12.64 -19.61
C ASP A 6 -18.86 -11.82 -19.15
N ALA A 7 -17.70 -12.02 -19.79
CA ALA A 7 -16.50 -11.21 -19.54
C ALA A 7 -16.61 -9.77 -20.08
N SER A 8 -17.70 -9.43 -20.79
CA SER A 8 -17.96 -8.03 -21.21
C SER A 8 -18.12 -7.07 -20.03
N LYS A 9 -18.34 -7.58 -18.82
CA LYS A 9 -18.37 -6.82 -17.56
C LYS A 9 -17.06 -6.87 -16.77
N CYS A 10 -16.09 -7.68 -17.18
CA CYS A 10 -14.78 -7.69 -16.55
C CYS A 10 -14.06 -6.41 -16.94
N TYR A 11 -13.87 -5.52 -15.96
CA TYR A 11 -13.00 -4.36 -16.13
C TYR A 11 -11.61 -4.88 -16.53
N ASP A 12 -11.18 -4.53 -17.74
CA ASP A 12 -9.82 -4.79 -18.20
C ASP A 12 -8.93 -3.64 -17.72
N PRO A 13 -8.12 -3.83 -16.67
CA PRO A 13 -7.26 -2.79 -16.13
C PRO A 13 -6.10 -2.42 -17.07
N THR A 14 -5.98 -3.09 -18.22
CA THR A 14 -4.98 -2.85 -19.26
C THR A 14 -5.57 -2.26 -20.55
N ALA A 15 -6.89 -2.09 -20.62
CA ALA A 15 -7.57 -1.50 -21.78
C ALA A 15 -7.35 0.01 -21.91
N ASP A 16 -7.09 0.70 -20.81
CA ASP A 16 -6.59 2.07 -20.79
C ASP A 16 -5.07 2.07 -20.58
N GLU A 17 -4.36 2.99 -21.23
CA GLU A 17 -2.93 3.25 -20.97
C GLU A 17 -2.70 3.79 -19.53
N TYR A 18 -3.78 4.19 -18.84
CA TYR A 18 -3.76 4.76 -17.51
C TYR A 18 -4.47 3.84 -16.51
N TYR A 19 -3.74 3.45 -15.44
CA TYR A 19 -4.33 2.69 -14.34
C TYR A 19 -5.13 3.63 -13.43
N HIS A 20 -6.46 3.49 -13.43
CA HIS A 20 -7.38 4.29 -12.59
C HIS A 20 -7.55 3.75 -11.16
N GLY A 21 -6.64 2.89 -10.69
CA GLY A 21 -6.79 2.25 -9.39
C GLY A 21 -6.11 3.03 -8.26
N TYR A 22 -6.84 3.17 -7.16
CA TYR A 22 -6.34 3.72 -5.91
C TYR A 22 -5.38 2.75 -5.23
N GLY A 23 -4.35 3.29 -4.59
CA GLY A 23 -3.49 2.57 -3.66
C GLY A 23 -3.98 2.73 -2.22
N CYS A 24 -3.49 1.86 -1.34
CA CYS A 24 -3.73 1.98 0.09
C CYS A 24 -2.48 1.54 0.84
N THR A 25 -1.93 2.43 1.64
CA THR A 25 -0.88 2.10 2.61
C THR A 25 -1.56 1.74 3.92
N ILE A 26 -1.22 0.57 4.47
CA ILE A 26 -1.76 0.08 5.74
C ILE A 26 -0.59 -0.29 6.65
N VAL A 27 -0.66 0.12 7.90
CA VAL A 27 0.28 -0.32 8.94
C VAL A 27 -0.49 -1.03 10.04
N SER A 28 -0.02 -2.22 10.39
CA SER A 28 -0.57 -3.05 11.47
C SER A 28 0.55 -3.60 12.34
N THR A 29 0.24 -3.81 13.62
CA THR A 29 1.13 -4.39 14.63
C THR A 29 0.99 -5.91 14.76
N GLY A 30 0.37 -6.56 13.77
CA GLY A 30 0.14 -8.02 13.75
C GLY A 30 -1.28 -8.44 14.15
N SER A 31 -2.11 -7.51 14.62
CA SER A 31 -3.55 -7.74 14.74
C SER A 31 -4.22 -7.59 13.36
N LYS A 32 -5.39 -8.21 13.15
CA LYS A 32 -6.15 -8.04 11.89
C LYS A 32 -6.70 -6.61 11.71
N ILE A 33 -6.45 -5.71 12.66
CA ILE A 33 -6.95 -4.33 12.68
C ILE A 33 -5.79 -3.38 12.34
N PRO A 34 -5.89 -2.60 11.24
CA PRO A 34 -4.97 -1.51 10.95
C PRO A 34 -4.91 -0.48 12.07
N ILE A 35 -3.72 0.05 12.34
CA ILE A 35 -3.53 1.17 13.29
C ILE A 35 -3.30 2.51 12.58
N ALA A 36 -2.88 2.48 11.31
CA ALA A 36 -2.86 3.63 10.42
C ALA A 36 -3.14 3.17 8.99
N ALA A 37 -3.80 4.03 8.21
CA ALA A 37 -4.02 3.79 6.79
C ALA A 37 -4.16 5.12 6.03
N GLU A 38 -3.69 5.15 4.78
CA GLU A 38 -3.91 6.27 3.86
C GLU A 38 -4.19 5.73 2.45
N PHE A 39 -5.19 6.31 1.78
CA PHE A 39 -5.52 6.02 0.38
C PHE A 39 -4.75 6.96 -0.54
N THR A 40 -4.29 6.44 -1.67
CA THR A 40 -3.56 7.20 -2.69
C THR A 40 -4.24 7.09 -4.04
N GLU A 41 -4.18 8.15 -4.85
CA GLU A 41 -4.74 8.16 -6.21
C GLU A 41 -3.97 7.25 -7.18
N SER A 42 -2.70 6.95 -6.86
CA SER A 42 -1.86 6.00 -7.57
C SER A 42 -1.80 4.65 -6.86
N LYS A 43 -1.57 3.58 -7.64
CA LYS A 43 -1.36 2.22 -7.14
C LYS A 43 -0.26 2.14 -6.09
N GLN A 44 0.88 2.77 -6.37
CA GLN A 44 2.01 2.86 -5.46
C GLN A 44 1.92 4.18 -4.72
N ALA A 45 1.96 4.12 -3.38
CA ALA A 45 2.03 5.33 -2.58
C ALA A 45 3.41 5.99 -2.76
N PRO A 46 3.50 7.32 -2.77
CA PRO A 46 4.78 7.99 -2.64
C PRO A 46 5.47 7.55 -1.35
N GLU A 47 6.80 7.45 -1.38
CA GLU A 47 7.60 7.08 -0.20
C GLU A 47 7.33 7.98 1.00
N GLU A 48 7.16 9.28 0.76
CA GLU A 48 6.78 10.27 1.79
C GLU A 48 5.44 9.91 2.47
N THR A 49 4.43 9.50 1.70
CA THR A 49 3.15 9.05 2.26
C THR A 49 3.35 7.79 3.10
N ALA A 50 4.06 6.79 2.58
CA ALA A 50 4.29 5.55 3.29
C ALA A 50 5.07 5.77 4.61
N MET A 51 6.05 6.67 4.59
CA MET A 51 6.78 7.16 5.77
C MET A 51 5.86 7.81 6.80
N ARG A 52 5.03 8.76 6.38
CA ARG A 52 4.12 9.48 7.28
C ARG A 52 3.15 8.53 7.98
N VAL A 53 2.50 7.65 7.22
CA VAL A 53 1.55 6.65 7.75
C VAL A 53 2.25 5.72 8.75
N THR A 54 3.49 5.35 8.47
CA THR A 54 4.30 4.54 9.40
C THR A 54 4.62 5.28 10.69
N ARG A 55 4.97 6.57 10.62
CA ARG A 55 5.19 7.40 11.82
C ARG A 55 3.93 7.55 12.67
N ASP A 56 2.77 7.77 12.04
CA ASP A 56 1.49 7.85 12.75
C ASP A 56 1.17 6.54 13.48
N ALA A 57 1.46 5.40 12.85
CA ALA A 57 1.34 4.09 13.48
C ALA A 57 2.29 3.90 14.67
N LEU A 58 3.55 4.34 14.57
CA LEU A 58 4.52 4.26 15.68
C LEU A 58 4.07 5.05 16.91
N ALA A 59 3.36 6.16 16.73
CA ALA A 59 2.81 6.94 17.84
C ALA A 59 1.72 6.18 18.61
N VAL A 60 1.05 5.21 17.98
CA VAL A 60 0.02 4.37 18.61
C VAL A 60 0.64 3.15 19.27
N ALA A 61 1.54 2.45 18.58
CA ALA A 61 2.15 1.23 19.09
C ALA A 61 3.50 0.94 18.42
N LYS A 62 4.49 0.51 19.21
CA LYS A 62 5.82 0.14 18.70
C LYS A 62 5.77 -1.28 18.09
N PRO A 63 6.08 -1.45 16.79
CA PRO A 63 6.09 -2.76 16.15
C PRO A 63 7.32 -3.56 16.60
N MET A 64 7.18 -4.90 16.64
CA MET A 64 8.31 -5.81 16.86
C MET A 64 9.04 -6.18 15.56
N TRP A 65 8.34 -6.14 14.43
CA TRP A 65 8.85 -6.46 13.10
C TRP A 65 8.26 -5.50 12.08
N MET A 66 9.05 -5.08 11.10
CA MET A 66 8.61 -4.26 9.99
C MET A 66 8.82 -5.03 8.68
N LEU A 67 7.79 -5.07 7.86
CA LEU A 67 7.76 -5.77 6.59
C LEU A 67 7.41 -4.74 5.52
N GLY A 68 8.43 -4.28 4.79
CA GLY A 68 8.30 -3.26 3.77
C GLY A 68 8.13 -3.86 2.38
N ASP A 69 7.54 -3.09 1.47
CA ASP A 69 7.61 -3.39 0.04
C ASP A 69 9.02 -3.04 -0.47
N SER A 70 9.58 -3.89 -1.34
CA SER A 70 10.91 -3.69 -1.94
C SER A 70 11.04 -2.43 -2.80
N ALA A 71 9.92 -1.80 -3.16
CA ALA A 71 9.89 -0.56 -3.93
C ALA A 71 10.37 0.67 -3.14
N TYR A 72 10.60 0.54 -1.84
CA TYR A 72 11.05 1.62 -0.96
C TYR A 72 12.36 1.26 -0.26
N ASP A 73 13.12 2.27 0.19
CA ASP A 73 14.38 2.02 0.90
C ASP A 73 14.11 1.57 2.34
N THR A 74 14.12 0.25 2.54
CA THR A 74 13.93 -0.37 3.86
C THR A 74 15.01 -0.02 4.89
N LEU A 75 16.22 0.38 4.47
CA LEU A 75 17.29 0.79 5.38
C LEU A 75 17.08 2.22 5.85
N ASP A 76 16.69 3.14 4.94
CA ASP A 76 16.32 4.50 5.31
C ASP A 76 15.11 4.51 6.27
N TRP A 77 14.18 3.57 6.07
CA TRP A 77 13.09 3.36 7.02
C TRP A 77 13.55 2.96 8.42
N HIS A 78 14.53 2.08 8.55
CA HIS A 78 15.04 1.68 9.86
C HIS A 78 15.56 2.88 10.65
N ASP A 79 16.33 3.76 10.00
CA ASP A 79 16.96 4.92 10.64
C ASP A 79 15.96 6.02 11.01
N HIS A 80 14.83 6.08 10.30
CA HIS A 80 13.75 7.01 10.60
C HIS A 80 12.74 6.53 11.66
N LEU A 81 12.79 5.25 12.04
CA LEU A 81 11.76 4.61 12.88
C LEU A 81 12.30 4.11 14.23
N LEU A 82 13.60 4.28 14.49
CA LEU A 82 14.29 4.00 15.76
C LEU A 82 14.91 5.27 16.37
#